data_AF-A0A8T7KGU6-F1
#
_entry.id   AF-A0A8T7KGU6-F1
#
_cell.length_a   1.000
_cell.length_b   1.000
_cell.length_c   1.000
_cell.angle_alpha   90.00
_cell.angle_beta   90.00
_cell.angle_gamma   90.00
#
_symmetry.space_group_name_H-M   'P 1'
#
loop_
_entity.id
_entity.type
_entity.pdbx_description
1 polymer ?
#
loop_
_entity_poly.entity_id
_entity_poly.type
_entity_poly.pdbx_seq_one_letter_code
_entity_poly.pdbx_strand_id
1 'polypeptide(L)'
;MSAKWEYKVAFVERWTRISVEGHETRAEQGERNSAFGRRVLNSFGADGWELAGIQHTMPGRSYLIFKRPLADGAEPDLSVVRREQPAQPEAQPETPPTSATGPQVVSL
;
A
#
# COMPACT_ATOMS: atom_id res chain seq x y z
N MET A 1 -22.64 5.73 25.25
CA MET A 1 -22.49 5.67 23.78
C MET A 1 -21.33 4.74 23.49
N SER A 2 -21.44 3.82 22.52
CA SER A 2 -20.31 2.96 22.13
C SER A 2 -19.28 3.82 21.41
N ALA A 3 -18.03 3.83 21.88
CA ALA A 3 -16.96 4.55 21.21
C ALA A 3 -16.71 3.93 19.82
N LYS A 4 -16.81 4.76 18.77
CA LYS A 4 -16.40 4.40 17.41
C LYS A 4 -14.90 4.66 17.25
N TRP A 5 -14.25 3.87 16.41
CA TRP A 5 -12.81 3.93 16.20
C TRP A 5 -12.49 3.98 14.71
N GLU A 6 -11.45 4.73 14.38
CA GLU A 6 -10.77 4.68 13.10
C GLU A 6 -9.48 3.88 13.27
N TYR A 7 -9.08 3.11 12.25
CA TYR A 7 -7.89 2.26 12.28
C TYR A 7 -6.93 2.62 11.16
N LYS A 8 -5.64 2.46 11.45
CA LYS A 8 -4.54 2.65 10.51
C LYS A 8 -3.59 1.47 10.59
N VAL A 9 -3.10 1.00 9.44
CA VAL A 9 -2.19 -0.16 9.38
C VAL A 9 -0.90 0.24 8.69
N ALA A 10 0.22 0.02 9.39
CA ALA A 10 1.57 0.24 8.86
C ALA A 10 2.31 -1.09 8.76
N PHE A 11 2.79 -1.43 7.58
CA PHE A 11 3.75 -2.52 7.40
C PHE A 11 5.17 -2.01 7.67
N VAL A 12 5.94 -2.75 8.47
CA VAL A 12 7.32 -2.42 8.83
C VAL A 12 8.24 -3.53 8.36
N GLU A 13 9.32 -3.17 7.67
CA GLU A 13 10.42 -4.08 7.34
C GLU A 13 11.74 -3.54 7.90
N ARG A 14 12.30 -4.30 8.85
CA ARG A 14 13.61 -4.13 9.51
C ARG A 14 13.89 -2.73 10.06
N TRP A 15 12.84 -1.92 10.25
CA TRP A 15 12.97 -0.49 10.56
C TRP A 15 13.90 0.22 9.56
N THR A 16 13.84 -0.18 8.29
CA THR A 16 14.49 0.49 7.15
C THR A 16 13.46 0.95 6.12
N ARG A 17 12.26 0.35 6.15
CA ARG A 17 11.12 0.69 5.32
C ARG A 17 9.85 0.56 6.14
N ILE A 18 8.97 1.55 6.02
CA ILE A 18 7.61 1.51 6.55
C ILE A 18 6.66 1.85 5.41
N SER A 19 5.61 1.06 5.21
CA SER A 19 4.52 1.37 4.28
C SER A 19 3.24 1.58 5.06
N VAL A 20 2.63 2.75 4.89
CA VAL A 20 1.34 3.09 5.50
C VAL A 20 0.33 3.16 4.36
N GLU A 21 -0.64 2.24 4.35
CA GLU A 21 -1.73 2.26 3.36
C GLU A 21 -1.22 2.35 1.90
N GLY A 22 -0.09 1.69 1.61
CA GLY A 22 0.55 1.69 0.29
C GLY A 22 1.60 2.80 0.05
N HIS A 23 1.67 3.81 0.91
CA HIS A 23 2.68 4.87 0.83
C HIS A 23 3.96 4.44 1.56
N GLU A 24 5.06 4.29 0.83
CA GLU A 24 6.33 3.86 1.39
C GLU A 24 7.20 5.02 1.85
N THR A 25 7.74 4.91 3.05
CA THR A 25 8.82 5.75 3.58
C THR A 25 10.03 4.88 3.88
N ARG A 26 11.23 5.37 3.55
CA ARG A 26 12.52 4.72 3.83
C ARG A 26 13.35 5.56 4.78
N ALA A 27 14.28 4.91 5.48
CA ALA A 27 15.28 5.60 6.28
C ALA A 27 16.17 6.47 5.37
N GLU A 28 16.54 7.66 5.84
CA GLU A 28 17.47 8.55 5.15
C GLU A 28 18.91 8.02 5.20
N GLN A 29 19.79 8.56 4.35
CA GLN A 29 21.19 8.14 4.33
C GLN A 29 21.86 8.46 5.67
N GLY A 30 22.38 7.43 6.35
CA GLY A 30 23.02 7.55 7.66
C GLY A 30 22.04 7.62 8.84
N GLU A 31 20.72 7.58 8.61
CA GLU A 31 19.73 7.51 9.67
C GLU A 31 19.79 6.14 10.36
N ARG A 32 19.88 6.14 11.70
CA ARG A 32 19.80 4.90 12.48
C ARG A 32 18.39 4.33 12.39
N ASN A 33 18.25 3.01 12.24
CA ASN A 33 16.94 2.34 12.16
C ASN A 33 15.99 2.70 13.31
N SER A 34 16.52 2.85 14.53
CA SER A 34 15.72 3.26 15.69
C SER A 34 15.28 4.72 15.62
N ALA A 35 16.10 5.61 15.05
CA ALA A 35 15.73 7.01 14.83
C ALA A 35 14.65 7.12 13.74
N PHE A 36 14.80 6.38 12.64
CA PHE A 36 13.78 6.27 11.60
C PHE A 36 12.44 5.79 12.15
N GLY A 37 12.45 4.67 12.89
CA GLY A 37 11.26 4.13 13.53
C GLY A 37 10.61 5.15 14.47
N ARG A 38 11.40 5.81 15.32
CA ARG A 38 10.90 6.85 16.24
C ARG A 38 10.29 8.04 15.49
N ARG A 39 10.92 8.53 14.42
CA ARG A 39 10.42 9.65 13.62
C ARG A 39 9.04 9.36 13.06
N VAL A 40 8.85 8.17 12.48
CA VAL A 40 7.55 7.75 11.92
C VAL A 40 6.51 7.51 13.02
N LEU A 41 6.88 6.87 14.13
CA LEU A 41 5.93 6.64 15.23
C LEU A 41 5.53 7.94 15.92
N ASN A 42 6.44 8.91 16.03
CA ASN A 42 6.13 10.23 16.56
C ASN A 42 5.10 10.97 15.70
N SER A 43 5.16 10.87 14.36
CA SER A 43 4.16 11.52 13.51
C SER A 43 2.77 10.90 13.71
N PHE A 44 2.67 9.58 13.88
CA PHE A 44 1.40 8.93 14.22
C PHE A 44 0.86 9.40 15.57
N GLY A 45 1.73 9.49 16.59
CA GLY A 45 1.34 10.01 17.90
C GLY A 45 0.86 11.47 17.85
N ALA A 46 1.52 12.32 17.06
CA ALA A 46 1.10 13.72 16.87
C ALA A 46 -0.28 13.84 16.20
N ASP A 47 -0.62 12.89 15.33
CA ASP A 47 -1.93 12.78 14.66
C ASP A 47 -3.00 12.07 15.52
N GLY A 48 -2.68 11.76 16.79
CA GLY A 48 -3.60 11.13 17.75
C GLY A 48 -3.77 9.62 17.59
N TRP A 49 -2.88 8.94 16.85
CA TRP A 49 -2.92 7.50 16.69
C TRP A 49 -2.23 6.78 17.83
N GLU A 50 -2.91 5.80 18.40
CA GLU A 50 -2.41 4.94 19.47
C GLU A 50 -2.13 3.54 18.92
N LEU A 51 -0.99 2.95 19.32
CA LEU A 51 -0.67 1.57 18.94
C LEU A 51 -1.65 0.62 19.64
N ALA A 52 -2.40 -0.15 18.85
CA ALA A 52 -3.39 -1.11 19.31
C ALA A 52 -2.90 -2.56 19.22
N GLY A 53 -1.98 -2.86 18.31
CA GLY A 53 -1.49 -4.22 18.13
C GLY A 53 -0.29 -4.33 17.20
N ILE A 54 0.38 -5.48 17.29
CA ILE A 54 1.53 -5.85 16.46
C ILE A 54 1.29 -7.27 15.94
N GLN A 55 1.31 -7.45 14.62
CA GLN A 55 1.22 -8.75 13.97
C GLN A 55 2.53 -9.05 13.24
N HIS A 56 3.32 -9.98 13.77
CA HIS A 56 4.53 -10.44 13.09
C HIS A 56 4.17 -11.34 11.90
N THR A 57 4.84 -11.13 10.75
CA THR A 57 4.58 -11.91 9.53
C THR A 57 5.77 -12.77 9.13
N MET A 58 6.98 -12.24 9.29
CA MET A 58 8.25 -12.90 9.00
C MET A 58 9.35 -12.27 9.86
N PRO A 59 10.55 -12.86 9.95
CA PRO A 59 11.68 -12.24 10.62
C PRO A 59 11.94 -10.81 10.11
N GLY A 60 11.91 -9.84 11.03
CA GLY A 60 12.07 -8.42 10.72
C GLY A 60 10.90 -7.78 9.97
N ARG A 61 9.74 -8.43 9.86
CA ARG A 61 8.55 -7.89 9.20
C ARG A 61 7.32 -7.98 10.12
N SER A 62 6.57 -6.89 10.21
CA SER A 62 5.37 -6.83 11.05
C SER A 62 4.37 -5.81 10.52
N TYR A 63 3.10 -6.05 10.79
CA TYR A 63 2.06 -5.01 10.73
C TYR A 63 1.91 -4.39 12.12
N LEU A 64 1.97 -3.07 12.17
CA LEU A 64 1.57 -2.27 13.33
C LEU A 64 0.16 -1.75 13.07
N ILE A 65 -0.73 -1.99 14.03
CA ILE A 65 -2.13 -1.60 13.96
C ILE A 65 -2.33 -0.46 14.95
N PHE A 66 -2.80 0.66 14.46
CA PHE A 66 -3.10 1.85 15.25
C PHE A 66 -4.60 2.11 15.25
N LYS A 67 -5.07 2.78 16.31
CA LYS A 67 -6.44 3.25 16.43
C LYS A 67 -6.47 4.69 16.93
N ARG A 68 -7.55 5.40 16.61
CA ARG A 68 -7.89 6.66 17.27
C ARG A 68 -9.41 6.80 17.40
N PRO A 69 -9.92 7.57 18.38
CA PRO A 69 -11.35 7.82 18.48
C PRO A 69 -11.87 8.45 17.19
N LEU A 70 -12.99 7.93 16.68
CA LEU A 70 -13.69 8.54 15.56
C LEU A 70 -14.58 9.67 16.09
N ALA A 71 -14.56 10.83 15.43
CA ALA A 71 -15.40 11.96 15.82
C ALA A 71 -16.89 11.60 15.69
N ASP A 72 -17.73 12.19 16.56
CA ASP A 72 -19.17 11.96 16.52
C ASP A 72 -19.76 12.39 15.18
N GLY A 73 -20.48 11.48 14.53
CA GLY A 73 -21.07 11.70 13.21
C GLY A 73 -20.12 11.56 12.02
N ALA A 74 -18.83 11.28 12.25
CA ALA A 74 -17.90 10.94 11.18
C ALA A 74 -18.01 9.44 10.80
N GLU A 75 -17.60 9.13 9.57
CA GLU A 75 -17.39 7.77 9.08
C GLU A 75 -15.89 7.50 8.94
N PRO A 76 -15.42 6.26 9.13
CA PRO A 76 -14.01 5.91 8.91
C PRO A 76 -13.58 6.18 7.47
N ASP A 77 -12.34 6.63 7.27
CA ASP A 77 -11.78 6.73 5.92
C ASP A 77 -11.56 5.33 5.32
N LEU A 78 -12.27 5.04 4.22
CA LEU A 78 -12.17 3.79 3.47
C LEU A 78 -11.52 3.98 2.08
N SER A 79 -11.00 5.19 1.78
CA SER A 79 -10.36 5.48 0.49
C SER A 79 -9.18 4.55 0.19
N VAL A 80 -8.49 4.07 1.23
CA VAL A 80 -7.37 3.12 1.19
C VAL A 80 -7.72 1.74 0.61
N VAL A 81 -9.01 1.40 0.51
CA VAL A 81 -9.48 0.10 0.01
C VAL A 81 -9.46 0.02 -1.52
N ARG A 82 -9.53 1.16 -2.23
CA ARG A 82 -9.47 1.19 -3.71
C ARG A 82 -8.10 1.67 -4.16
N ARG A 83 -7.27 0.74 -4.65
CA ARG A 83 -6.36 1.10 -5.73
C ARG A 83 -7.24 1.51 -6.91
N GLU A 84 -7.11 2.73 -7.40
CA GLU A 84 -7.56 3.03 -8.75
C GLU A 84 -6.82 2.05 -9.66
N GLN A 85 -7.54 1.04 -10.17
CA GLN A 85 -7.03 0.21 -11.24
C GLN A 85 -6.95 1.13 -12.45
N PRO A 86 -5.76 1.38 -13.03
CA PRO A 86 -5.68 2.15 -14.26
C PRO A 86 -6.62 1.48 -15.26
N ALA A 87 -7.51 2.25 -15.89
CA ALA A 87 -8.39 1.75 -16.94
C ALA A 87 -7.51 0.99 -17.95
N GLN A 88 -7.71 -0.32 -18.02
CA GLN A 88 -7.02 -1.15 -19.00
C GLN A 88 -7.46 -0.63 -20.38
N PRO A 89 -6.55 -0.20 -21.27
CA PRO A 89 -6.94 0.24 -22.61
C PRO A 89 -7.78 -0.87 -23.24
N GLU A 90 -9.01 -0.54 -23.66
CA GLU A 90 -9.87 -1.47 -24.38
C GLU A 90 -9.05 -2.08 -25.52
N ALA A 91 -8.89 -3.40 -25.47
CA ALA A 91 -8.27 -4.13 -26.56
C ALA A 91 -9.07 -3.83 -27.83
N GLN A 92 -8.39 -3.16 -28.77
CA GLN A 92 -8.92 -2.85 -30.09
C GLN A 92 -9.34 -4.18 -30.75
N PRO A 93 -10.57 -4.32 -31.28
CA PRO A 93 -10.98 -5.56 -31.92
C PRO A 93 -10.09 -5.83 -33.14
N GLU A 94 -9.34 -6.93 -33.09
CA GLU A 94 -8.53 -7.42 -34.19
C GLU A 94 -9.42 -7.68 -35.41
N THR A 95 -9.23 -6.89 -36.47
CA THR A 95 -9.79 -7.19 -37.79
C THR A 95 -9.11 -8.44 -38.34
N PRO A 96 -9.86 -9.47 -38.76
CA PRO A 96 -9.26 -10.63 -39.41
C PRO A 96 -8.72 -10.22 -40.79
N PRO A 97 -7.49 -10.60 -41.16
CA PRO A 97 -6.99 -10.33 -42.51
C PRO A 97 -7.67 -11.26 -43.51
N THR A 98 -8.48 -10.68 -44.39
CA THR A 98 -9.02 -11.29 -45.61
C THR A 98 -7.89 -11.46 -46.65
N SER A 99 -7.64 -12.72 -46.99
CA SER A 99 -7.24 -13.30 -48.30
C SER A 99 -6.31 -12.54 -49.26
N ALA A 100 -5.18 -13.16 -49.65
CA ALA A 100 -4.88 -13.59 -51.05
C ALA A 100 -3.38 -13.96 -51.29
N THR A 101 -3.16 -15.22 -51.71
CA THR A 101 -2.41 -15.64 -52.92
C THR A 101 -0.89 -15.37 -53.10
N GLY A 102 -0.05 -16.37 -52.72
CA GLY A 102 1.19 -16.92 -53.36
C GLY A 102 2.42 -16.04 -53.71
N PRO A 103 3.59 -16.60 -54.13
CA PRO A 103 4.12 -17.98 -54.03
C PRO A 103 5.51 -18.13 -53.31
N GLN A 104 5.78 -19.36 -52.84
CA GLN A 104 7.05 -20.13 -52.69
C GLN A 104 8.42 -19.44 -52.46
N VAL A 105 9.16 -19.92 -51.43
CA VAL A 105 10.62 -20.12 -51.47
C VAL A 105 10.99 -21.40 -50.70
N VAL A 106 11.77 -22.29 -51.34
CA VAL A 106 12.37 -23.51 -50.78
C VAL A 106 13.81 -23.23 -50.34
N SER A 107 14.20 -23.72 -49.16
CA SER A 107 15.57 -24.11 -48.72
C SER A 107 15.44 -24.67 -47.29
N LEU A 108 16.04 -25.78 -46.85
CA LEU A 108 17.01 -26.76 -47.36
C LEU A 108 16.67 -28.11 -46.72
#